data_AF-A0A2V5U004-F1
#
_entry.id   AF-A0A2V5U004-F1
#
_cell.length_a   1.000
_cell.length_b   1.000
_cell.length_c   1.000
_cell.angle_alpha   90.00
_cell.angle_beta   90.00
_cell.angle_gamma   90.00
#
_symmetry.space_group_name_H-M   'P 1'
#
loop_
_entity.id
_entity.type
_entity.pdbx_description
1 polymer ?
#
loop_
_entity_poly.entity_id
_entity_poly.type
_entity_poly.pdbx_seq_one_letter_code
_entity_poly.pdbx_strand_id
1 'polypeptide(L)'
;MTGFPDKFPETRLIPRPPTLRGKLAAIWDWDMTVNHRLHKIGGEPDWIQGDETPECCGQPATFYGQLGSLDRKHDLIDNGLIYVFVCRKCLKTYSVFQFS
;
A
#
# COMPACT_ATOMS: atom_id res chain seq x y z
N MET A 1 20.21 -10.98 -17.63
CA MET A 1 19.43 -9.87 -17.05
C MET A 1 18.10 -10.46 -16.61
N THR A 2 17.88 -10.57 -15.30
CA THR A 2 16.57 -11.00 -14.77
C THR A 2 15.58 -9.86 -15.03
N GLY A 3 14.51 -10.14 -15.77
CA GLY A 3 13.46 -9.16 -16.06
C GLY A 3 12.76 -8.66 -14.79
N PHE A 4 11.91 -7.63 -14.94
CA PHE A 4 11.08 -7.14 -13.84
C PHE A 4 10.13 -8.26 -13.36
N PRO A 5 10.01 -8.51 -12.04
CA PRO A 5 9.28 -9.65 -11.52
C PRO A 5 7.76 -9.52 -11.72
N ASP A 6 7.11 -10.66 -11.96
CA ASP A 6 5.66 -10.74 -12.13
C ASP A 6 4.91 -10.44 -10.83
N LYS A 7 5.53 -10.78 -9.70
CA LYS A 7 5.01 -10.59 -8.35
C LYS A 7 6.15 -10.33 -7.37
N PHE A 8 5.90 -9.42 -6.43
CA PHE A 8 6.78 -9.20 -5.28
C PHE A 8 6.29 -10.02 -4.08
N PRO A 9 7.19 -10.58 -3.25
CA PRO A 9 6.79 -11.27 -2.03
C PRO A 9 6.12 -10.28 -1.07
N GLU A 10 5.02 -10.70 -0.43
CA GLU A 10 4.35 -9.86 0.57
C GLU A 10 5.33 -9.55 1.71
N THR A 11 5.59 -8.27 1.90
CA THR A 11 6.49 -7.73 2.92
C THR A 11 5.76 -6.60 3.63
N ARG A 12 5.40 -6.82 4.89
CA ARG A 12 4.72 -5.80 5.70
C ARG A 12 5.66 -4.65 6.02
N LEU A 13 5.13 -3.43 5.95
CA LEU A 13 5.85 -2.23 6.33
C LEU A 13 5.37 -1.78 7.72
N ILE A 14 6.33 -1.49 8.60
CA ILE A 14 6.06 -0.99 9.95
C ILE A 14 6.38 0.50 9.96
N PRO A 15 5.40 1.40 10.12
CA PRO A 15 5.66 2.82 10.27
C PRO A 15 6.60 3.07 11.46
N ARG A 16 7.66 3.85 11.24
CA ARG A 16 8.61 4.26 12.30
C ARG A 16 8.67 5.78 12.38
N PRO A 17 7.73 6.43 13.08
CA PRO A 17 7.76 7.88 13.25
C PRO A 17 9.09 8.32 13.89
N PRO A 18 9.70 9.43 13.41
CA PRO A 18 11.01 9.85 13.90
C PRO A 18 10.94 10.47 15.30
N THR A 19 9.80 11.05 15.68
CA THR A 19 9.63 11.78 16.95
C THR A 19 9.10 10.88 18.06
N LEU A 20 9.48 11.15 19.32
CA LEU A 20 8.93 10.46 20.48
C LEU A 20 7.40 10.60 20.54
N ARG A 21 6.88 11.79 20.25
CA ARG A 21 5.44 12.04 20.16
C ARG A 21 4.77 11.17 19.09
N GLY A 22 5.37 11.03 17.92
CA GLY A 22 4.86 10.17 16.85
C GLY A 22 4.90 8.68 17.22
N LYS A 23 5.98 8.23 17.87
CA LYS A 23 6.09 6.85 18.39
C LYS A 23 5.04 6.58 19.46
N LEU A 24 4.83 7.50 20.38
CA LEU A 24 3.78 7.40 21.41
C LEU A 24 2.39 7.39 20.77
N ALA A 25 2.09 8.32 19.84
CA ALA A 25 0.81 8.31 19.13
C ALA A 25 0.53 6.97 18.42
N ALA A 26 1.55 6.39 17.77
CA ALA A 26 1.46 5.07 17.15
C ALA A 26 1.28 3.91 18.15
N ILE A 27 1.60 4.09 19.44
CA ILE A 27 1.39 3.09 20.50
C ILE A 27 0.02 3.26 21.18
N TRP A 28 -0.43 4.51 21.38
CA TRP A 28 -1.63 4.83 22.18
C TRP A 28 -2.93 4.85 21.38
N ASP A 29 -2.87 5.19 20.09
CA ASP A 29 -4.04 5.34 19.22
C ASP A 29 -4.33 4.07 18.40
N TRP A 30 -3.53 3.03 18.61
CA TRP A 30 -3.40 1.90 17.71
C TRP A 30 -3.59 0.62 18.50
N ASP A 31 -4.79 0.06 18.42
CA ASP A 31 -4.95 -1.37 18.66
C ASP A 31 -4.00 -2.09 17.70
N MET A 32 -2.91 -2.63 18.25
CA MET A 32 -1.80 -3.34 17.59
C MET A 32 -2.26 -4.52 16.70
N THR A 33 -3.56 -4.74 16.55
CA THR A 33 -4.19 -5.77 15.73
C THR A 33 -4.77 -5.23 14.41
N VAL A 34 -5.03 -3.93 14.25
CA VAL A 34 -5.88 -3.41 13.15
C VAL A 34 -5.11 -2.94 11.90
N ASN A 35 -3.97 -2.24 11.99
CA ASN A 35 -3.30 -1.69 10.78
C ASN A 35 -2.08 -2.46 10.24
N HIS A 36 -1.81 -3.69 10.69
CA HIS A 36 -0.69 -4.45 10.10
C HIS A 36 -0.92 -4.81 8.62
N ARG A 37 -2.12 -4.58 8.10
CA ARG A 37 -2.51 -4.77 6.70
C ARG A 37 -2.47 -3.49 5.86
N LEU A 38 -2.38 -2.30 6.47
CA LEU A 38 -2.45 -1.04 5.70
C LEU A 38 -1.26 -0.85 4.77
N HIS A 39 -0.07 -1.24 5.23
CA HIS A 39 1.18 -0.93 4.53
C HIS A 39 1.92 -2.22 4.20
N LYS A 40 2.08 -2.51 2.90
CA LYS A 40 2.87 -3.65 2.43
C LYS A 40 3.47 -3.42 1.05
N ILE A 41 4.55 -4.13 0.77
CA ILE A 41 5.12 -4.32 -0.57
C ILE A 41 4.75 -5.73 -1.04
N GLY A 42 4.35 -5.87 -2.30
CA GLY A 42 4.02 -7.16 -2.89
C GLY A 42 2.81 -7.85 -2.25
N GLY A 43 2.63 -9.13 -2.60
CA GLY A 43 1.40 -9.86 -2.26
C GLY A 43 0.27 -9.55 -3.24
N GLU A 44 -0.95 -9.49 -2.72
CA GLU A 44 -2.16 -9.08 -3.46
C GLU A 44 -2.71 -7.77 -2.86
N PRO A 45 -3.32 -6.88 -3.65
CA PRO A 45 -4.00 -5.69 -3.12
C PRO A 45 -5.14 -6.07 -2.16
N ASP A 46 -5.22 -5.41 -1.01
CA ASP A 46 -6.36 -5.54 -0.09
C ASP A 46 -7.49 -4.58 -0.48
N TRP A 47 -8.10 -4.80 -1.65
CA TRP A 47 -9.12 -3.90 -2.23
C TRP A 47 -10.27 -3.56 -1.27
N ILE A 48 -10.74 -2.31 -1.34
CA ILE A 48 -11.90 -1.81 -0.57
C ILE A 48 -13.17 -1.83 -1.44
N GLN A 49 -13.10 -1.30 -2.66
CA GLN A 49 -14.27 -1.06 -3.53
C GLN A 49 -14.37 -2.04 -4.71
N GLY A 50 -13.32 -2.84 -4.96
CA GLY A 50 -13.24 -3.78 -6.06
C GLY A 50 -11.88 -3.75 -6.74
N ASP A 51 -11.67 -4.68 -7.68
CA ASP A 51 -10.43 -4.72 -8.46
C ASP A 51 -10.37 -3.57 -9.47
N GLU A 52 -9.39 -2.70 -9.31
CA GLU A 52 -9.09 -1.59 -10.22
C GLU A 52 -7.64 -1.67 -10.73
N THR A 53 -7.11 -2.88 -10.87
CA THR A 53 -5.75 -3.11 -11.37
C THR A 53 -5.55 -2.41 -12.72
N PRO A 54 -4.62 -1.44 -12.83
CA PRO A 54 -4.41 -0.71 -14.07
C PRO A 54 -3.88 -1.60 -15.19
N GLU A 55 -4.40 -1.44 -16.41
CA GLU A 55 -3.83 -2.07 -17.60
C GLU A 55 -2.73 -1.20 -18.24
N CYS A 56 -1.60 -1.81 -18.61
CA CYS A 56 -0.52 -1.13 -19.30
C CYS A 56 0.24 -2.08 -20.24
N CYS A 57 0.46 -1.65 -21.49
CA CYS A 57 1.13 -2.45 -22.54
C CYS A 57 0.44 -3.81 -22.80
N GLY A 58 -0.90 -3.81 -22.77
CA GLY A 58 -1.76 -4.96 -23.07
C GLY A 58 -1.76 -6.05 -22.00
N GLN A 59 -1.43 -5.70 -20.75
CA GLN A 59 -1.45 -6.61 -19.62
C GLN A 59 -1.73 -5.84 -18.31
N PRO A 60 -2.27 -6.49 -17.26
CA PRO A 60 -2.35 -5.90 -15.94
C PRO A 60 -0.97 -5.48 -15.43
N ALA A 61 -0.90 -4.31 -14.78
CA ALA A 61 0.30 -3.85 -14.10
C ALA A 61 0.56 -4.69 -12.84
N THR A 62 1.83 -4.86 -12.47
CA THR A 62 2.21 -5.65 -11.29
C THR A 62 2.00 -4.81 -10.04
N PHE A 63 1.26 -5.35 -9.07
CA PHE A 63 1.12 -4.74 -7.75
C PHE A 63 2.49 -4.65 -7.06
N TYR A 64 2.86 -3.43 -6.68
CA TYR A 64 4.08 -3.15 -5.97
C TYR A 64 3.85 -3.00 -4.48
N GLY A 65 2.72 -2.42 -4.07
CA GLY A 65 2.39 -2.28 -2.65
C GLY A 65 1.20 -1.38 -2.40
N GLN A 66 0.82 -1.26 -1.15
CA GLN A 66 -0.25 -0.37 -0.70
C GLN A 66 0.17 0.41 0.54
N LEU A 67 -0.43 1.57 0.73
CA LEU A 67 -0.19 2.51 1.81
C LEU A 67 -1.54 3.01 2.34
N GLY A 68 -1.71 2.97 3.65
CA GLY A 68 -2.89 3.54 4.32
C GLY A 68 -2.58 4.77 5.16
N SER A 69 -3.49 5.09 6.07
CA SER A 69 -3.32 6.13 7.08
C SER A 69 -2.06 5.93 7.94
N LEU A 70 -1.44 7.03 8.35
CA LEU A 70 -0.24 7.02 9.21
C LEU A 70 -0.55 7.18 10.70
N ASP A 71 -1.61 7.91 11.03
CA ASP A 71 -2.21 8.08 12.35
C ASP A 71 -3.56 8.81 12.19
N ARG A 72 -4.30 9.12 13.27
CA ARG A 72 -5.60 9.79 13.18
C ARG A 72 -5.57 11.21 12.61
N LYS A 73 -4.43 11.90 12.66
CA LYS A 73 -4.27 13.26 12.10
C LYS A 73 -3.88 13.22 10.62
N HIS A 74 -3.24 12.14 10.23
CA HIS A 74 -2.79 11.85 8.87
C HIS A 74 -3.56 10.63 8.35
N ASP A 75 -4.88 10.72 8.48
CA ASP A 75 -5.82 9.72 8.01
C ASP A 75 -6.10 9.92 6.52
N LEU A 76 -6.05 8.83 5.76
CA LEU A 76 -6.61 8.78 4.43
C LEU A 76 -8.10 8.49 4.62
N ILE A 77 -8.92 9.47 4.23
CA ILE A 77 -10.40 9.49 4.29
C ILE A 77 -11.00 8.09 4.44
N ASP A 78 -11.74 7.87 5.54
CA ASP A 78 -12.44 6.62 5.87
C ASP A 78 -11.59 5.34 5.70
N ASN A 79 -10.40 5.34 6.30
CA ASN A 79 -9.43 4.25 6.22
C ASN A 79 -9.01 3.90 4.79
N GLY A 80 -8.90 4.92 3.94
CA GLY A 80 -8.52 4.76 2.55
C GLY A 80 -7.13 4.13 2.36
N LEU A 81 -6.99 3.48 1.21
CA LEU A 81 -5.77 2.82 0.77
C LEU A 81 -5.34 3.33 -0.60
N ILE A 82 -4.06 3.66 -0.71
CA ILE A 82 -3.38 3.94 -1.98
C ILE A 82 -2.67 2.66 -2.40
N TYR A 83 -3.00 2.14 -3.57
CA TYR A 83 -2.35 0.98 -4.19
C TYR A 83 -1.41 1.45 -5.29
N VAL A 84 -0.21 0.88 -5.36
CA VAL A 84 0.84 1.26 -6.31
C VAL A 84 1.14 0.07 -7.21
N PHE A 85 1.19 0.33 -8.53
CA PHE A 85 1.44 -0.67 -9.56
C PHE A 85 2.56 -0.23 -10.49
N VAL A 86 3.25 -1.19 -11.09
CA VAL A 86 4.34 -0.97 -12.05
C VAL A 86 4.13 -1.83 -13.30
N CYS A 87 4.18 -1.22 -14.48
CA CYS A 87 4.18 -1.97 -15.74
C CYS A 87 5.53 -2.64 -15.96
N ARG A 88 5.53 -3.97 -16.14
CA ARG A 88 6.77 -4.74 -16.37
C ARG A 88 7.47 -4.47 -17.70
N LYS A 89 6.75 -3.92 -18.69
CA LYS A 89 7.28 -3.66 -20.04
C LYS A 89 7.90 -2.27 -20.18
N CYS A 90 7.19 -1.24 -19.73
CA CYS A 90 7.61 0.16 -19.89
C CYS A 90 7.96 0.88 -18.58
N LEU A 91 7.88 0.18 -17.44
CA LEU A 91 8.21 0.68 -16.10
C LEU A 91 7.38 1.90 -15.64
N LYS A 92 6.30 2.26 -16.35
CA LYS A 92 5.34 3.25 -15.89
C LYS A 92 4.68 2.79 -14.58
N THR A 93 4.53 3.73 -13.67
CA THR A 93 3.87 3.52 -12.39
C THR A 93 2.44 4.05 -12.43
N TYR A 94 1.57 3.42 -11.66
CA TYR A 94 0.18 3.81 -11.50
C TYR A 94 -0.19 3.78 -10.03
N SER A 95 -1.14 4.61 -9.63
CA SER A 95 -1.72 4.57 -8.30
C SER A 95 -3.24 4.57 -8.37
N VAL A 96 -3.87 3.76 -7.52
CA VAL A 96 -5.31 3.72 -7.30
C VAL A 96 -5.57 4.13 -5.86
N PHE A 97 -6.59 4.95 -5.62
CA PHE A 97 -7.01 5.32 -4.27
C PHE A 97 -8.45 4.86 -4.06
N GLN A 98 -8.68 4.04 -3.03
CA GLN A 98 -10.01 3.61 -2.62
C GLN A 98 -10.22 3.94 -1.14
N PHE A 99 -11.46 4.17 -0.75
CA PHE A 99 -11.88 4.45 0.62
C PHE A 99 -13.28 3.90 0.86
N SER A 100 -13.64 3.70 2.13
CA SER A 100 -14.96 3.21 2.53
C SER A 100 -16.02 4.31 2.56
#